data_AF-A0A1S2GVC7-F1
#
_entry.id   AF-A0A1S2GVC7-F1
#
_cell.length_a   1.000
_cell.length_b   1.000
_cell.length_c   1.000
_cell.angle_alpha   90.00
_cell.angle_beta   90.00
_cell.angle_gamma   90.00
#
_symmetry.space_group_name_H-M   'P 1'
#
loop_
_entity.id
_entity.type
_entity.pdbx_description
1 polymer ?
#
loop_
_entity_poly.entity_id
_entity_poly.type
_entity_poly.pdbx_seq_one_letter_code
_entity_poly.pdbx_strand_id
1 'polypeptide(L)' 'MPMHMVGLAQLGMPLIDSAAVDDLASMCVGLGRYSFLLSVAPARIPGLTGIPVNPVAIF' A
#
# COMPACT_ATOMS: atom_id res chain seq x y z
N MET A 1 -13.79 10.19 -5.93
CA MET A 1 -12.56 10.36 -6.75
C MET A 1 -11.65 11.55 -6.43
N PRO A 2 -11.91 12.50 -5.50
CA PRO A 2 -10.98 13.63 -5.30
C PRO A 2 -9.61 13.18 -4.76
N MET A 3 -9.59 12.18 -3.88
CA MET A 3 -8.33 11.67 -3.30
C MET A 3 -7.40 11.04 -4.35
N HIS A 4 -7.95 10.40 -5.38
CA HIS A 4 -7.13 9.86 -6.48
C HIS A 4 -6.46 10.96 -7.28
N MET A 5 -7.19 12.04 -7.59
CA MET A 5 -6.65 13.19 -8.32
C MET A 5 -5.57 13.92 -7.52
N VAL A 6 -5.79 14.13 -6.22
CA VAL A 6 -4.80 14.80 -5.37
C VAL A 6 -3.56 13.92 -5.19
N GLY A 7 -3.74 12.65 -4.80
CA GLY A 7 -2.63 11.73 -4.54
C GLY A 7 -1.78 11.47 -5.78
N LEU A 8 -2.39 10.99 -6.87
CA LEU A 8 -1.65 10.63 -8.08
C LEU A 8 -1.20 11.86 -8.87
N ALA A 9 -2.13 12.74 -9.25
CA ALA A 9 -1.84 13.78 -10.23
C ALA A 9 -1.16 15.03 -9.63
N GLN A 10 -1.50 15.41 -8.40
CA GLN A 10 -0.93 16.62 -7.78
C GLN A 10 0.31 16.30 -6.95
N LEU A 11 0.31 15.19 -6.21
CA LEU A 11 1.40 14.84 -5.30
C LEU A 11 2.39 13.81 -5.86
N GLY A 12 2.08 13.16 -7.00
CA GLY A 12 2.91 12.08 -7.55
C GLY A 12 3.01 10.86 -6.62
N MET A 13 2.05 10.70 -5.72
CA MET A 13 2.05 9.65 -4.69
C MET A 13 1.45 8.36 -5.26
N PRO A 14 2.16 7.21 -5.16
CA PRO A 14 1.58 5.92 -5.51
C PRO A 14 0.44 5.55 -4.56
N LEU A 15 -0.61 4.93 -5.08
CA LEU A 15 -1.75 4.47 -4.30
C LEU A 15 -1.80 2.93 -4.28
N ILE A 16 -2.09 2.38 -3.11
CA ILE A 16 -2.45 0.96 -2.93
C ILE A 16 -3.94 0.92 -2.62
N ASP A 17 -4.64 0.07 -3.36
CA ASP A 17 -6.09 -0.13 -3.33
C ASP A 17 -6.37 -1.59 -2.93
N SER A 18 -7.55 -1.84 -2.34
CA SER A 18 -8.06 -3.19 -2.04
C SER A 18 -7.11 -4.13 -1.29
N ALA A 19 -6.27 -3.59 -0.40
CA ALA A 19 -5.42 -4.42 0.46
C ALA A 19 -6.27 -5.21 1.47
N ALA A 20 -6.01 -6.50 1.61
CA ALA A 20 -6.55 -7.31 2.69
C ALA A 20 -5.74 -7.04 3.98
N VAL A 21 -6.37 -6.46 4.99
CA VAL A 21 -5.68 -5.93 6.18
C VAL A 21 -6.18 -6.51 7.51
N ASP A 22 -7.12 -7.46 7.49
CA ASP A 22 -7.73 -8.00 8.71
C ASP A 22 -6.71 -8.69 9.64
N ASP A 23 -5.82 -9.50 9.07
CA ASP A 23 -4.75 -10.16 9.82
C ASP A 23 -3.71 -9.16 10.35
N LEU A 24 -3.37 -8.15 9.53
CA LEU A 24 -2.47 -7.07 9.93
C LEU A 24 -3.03 -6.26 11.10
N ALA A 25 -4.32 -5.91 11.04
CA ALA A 25 -5.01 -5.19 12.10
C ALA A 25 -4.99 -5.99 13.41
N SER A 26 -5.29 -7.29 13.33
CA SER A 26 -5.24 -8.21 14.49
C SER A 26 -3.83 -8.28 15.10
N MET A 27 -2.79 -8.35 14.27
CA MET A 27 -1.39 -8.34 14.70
C MET A 27 -1.00 -7.02 15.39
N CYS A 28 -1.38 -5.87 14.82
CA CYS A 28 -1.10 -4.55 15.41
C CYS A 28 -1.72 -4.41 16.80
N VAL A 29 -2.97 -4.86 16.99
CA VAL A 29 -3.64 -4.87 18.29
C VAL A 29 -2.90 -5.77 19.28
N GLY A 30 -2.53 -6.99 18.87
CA GLY A 30 -1.83 -7.95 19.73
C GLY A 30 -0.43 -7.47 20.16
N LEU A 31 0.28 -6.76 19.29
CA LEU A 31 1.61 -6.21 19.59
C LEU A 31 1.58 -4.82 20.27
N GLY A 32 0.42 -4.15 20.30
CA GLY A 32 0.34 -2.75 20.67
C GLY A 32 1.18 -1.82 19.78
N ARG A 33 1.48 -2.25 18.55
CA ARG A 33 2.42 -1.59 17.63
C ARG A 33 1.81 -1.45 16.24
N TYR A 34 1.78 -0.21 15.75
CA TYR A 34 1.18 0.16 14.46
C TYR A 34 2.22 0.66 13.44
N SER A 35 3.50 0.65 13.84
CA SER A 35 4.62 1.00 12.96
C SER A 35 5.38 -0.27 12.59
N PHE A 36 5.54 -0.48 11.29
CA PHE A 36 6.24 -1.60 10.70
C PHE A 36 6.88 -1.14 9.38
N LEU A 37 7.86 -1.89 8.89
CA LEU A 37 8.41 -1.67 7.57
C LEU A 37 7.41 -2.19 6.53
N LEU A 38 6.92 -1.30 5.66
CA LEU A 38 6.10 -1.67 4.51
C LEU A 38 7.01 -1.91 3.30
N SER A 39 7.02 -3.14 2.78
CA SER A 39 7.71 -3.50 1.53
C SER A 39 6.70 -3.67 0.40
N VAL A 40 6.93 -2.98 -0.72
CA VAL A 40 6.10 -3.03 -1.92
C VAL A 40 7.01 -3.09 -3.13
N ALA A 41 6.88 -4.14 -3.94
CA ALA A 41 7.78 -4.40 -5.06
C ALA A 41 6.96 -4.64 -6.36
N PRO A 42 6.49 -3.57 -7.03
CA PRO A 42 5.82 -3.71 -8.32
C PRO A 42 6.79 -4.19 -9.40
N ALA A 43 6.33 -5.06 -10.31
CA ALA A 43 7.13 -5.45 -11.46
C ALA A 43 7.32 -4.26 -12.41
N ARG A 44 8.51 -4.11 -13.00
CA ARG A 44 8.82 -3.02 -13.93
C ARG A 44 8.35 -3.37 -15.34
N ILE A 45 7.15 -2.90 -15.68
CA ILE A 45 6.56 -3.09 -17.02
C ILE A 45 6.30 -1.70 -17.62
N PRO A 46 7.00 -1.32 -18.71
CA PRO A 46 6.82 -0.01 -19.34
C PRO A 46 5.38 0.24 -19.79
N GLY A 47 4.89 1.47 -19.59
CA GLY A 47 3.57 1.91 -20.08
C GLY A 47 2.37 1.55 -19.20
N LEU A 48 2.55 0.79 -18.11
CA LEU A 48 1.47 0.53 -17.16
C LEU A 48 1.19 1.75 -16.27
N THR A 49 -0.09 2.00 -16.00
CA THR A 49 -0.57 3.00 -15.03
C THR A 49 -0.80 2.43 -13.63
N GLY A 50 -0.76 1.09 -13.50
CA GLY A 50 -0.91 0.34 -12.27
C GLY A 50 -0.62 -1.14 -12.50
N ILE A 51 -0.38 -1.89 -11.42
CA ILE A 51 -0.09 -3.33 -11.48
C ILE A 51 -0.50 -3.98 -10.15
N PRO A 52 -0.97 -5.24 -10.13
CA PRO A 52 -1.13 -5.99 -8.90
C PRO A 52 0.20 -6.07 -8.14
N VAL A 53 0.13 -5.91 -6.82
CA VAL A 53 1.27 -6.01 -5.92
C VAL A 53 0.91 -6.89 -4.73
N ASN A 54 1.94 -7.40 -4.04
CA ASN A 54 1.79 -8.06 -2.75
C ASN A 54 2.48 -7.21 -1.67
N PRO A 55 1.78 -6.28 -1.01
CA PRO A 55 2.35 -5.48 0.07
C PRO A 55 2.65 -6.37 1.28
N VAL A 56 3.86 -6.26 1.84
CA VAL A 56 4.28 -7.02 3.02
C VAL A 56 4.57 -6.06 4.17
N ALA A 57 3.91 -6.28 5.30
CA ALA A 57 4.23 -5.64 6.56
C ALA A 57 5.28 -6.46 7.32
N ILE A 58 6.39 -5.83 7.71
CA ILE A 58 7.52 -6.45 8.42
C ILE A 58 7.64 -5.77 9.78
N PHE A 59 7.35 -6.53 10.83
CA PHE A 59 7.31 -6.11 12.24
C PHE A 59 8.66 -6.25 12.93
#